data_AF-A0A7X7AHZ1-F1
#
_entry.id   AF-A0A7X7AHZ1-F1
#
_cell.length_a   1.000
_cell.length_b   1.000
_cell.length_c   1.000
_cell.angle_alpha   90.00
_cell.angle_beta   90.00
_cell.angle_gamma   90.00
#
_symmetry.space_group_name_H-M   'P 1'
#
loop_
_entity.id
_entity.type
_entity.pdbx_description
1 polymer ?
#
loop_
_entity_poly.entity_id
_entity_poly.type
_entity_poly.pdbx_seq_one_letter_code
_entity_poly.pdbx_strand_id
1 'polypeptide(L)'
;MSNKILVLGVLVVGLLVGSFFYLSQKSEAPSENSVSNSGKIEEVKKESGQKEIEDADSVSEKELTEESVETREAFADLQGDKPIYYYGSTCSHCKSVMDYLDKNDIYSKMDFIKKEVWASKENSKELTEAALKCGLNPAEIGVP
;
A
#
# COMPACT_ATOMS: atom_id res chain seq x y z
N MET A 1 37.63 -26.08 -38.66
CA MET A 1 36.31 -26.72 -38.39
C MET A 1 35.58 -26.13 -37.18
N SER A 2 36.16 -25.17 -36.44
CA SER A 2 35.61 -24.69 -35.16
C SER A 2 34.48 -23.65 -35.26
N ASN A 3 34.31 -22.95 -36.38
CA ASN A 3 33.27 -21.90 -36.50
C ASN A 3 31.85 -22.46 -36.70
N LYS A 4 31.72 -23.72 -37.13
CA LYS A 4 30.40 -24.34 -37.35
C LYS A 4 29.71 -24.70 -36.03
N ILE A 5 30.47 -25.03 -35.00
CA ILE A 5 29.94 -25.39 -33.66
C ILE A 5 29.42 -24.13 -32.94
N LEU A 6 30.10 -23.00 -33.10
CA LEU A 6 29.70 -21.74 -32.47
C LEU A 6 28.39 -21.18 -33.05
N VAL A 7 28.18 -21.29 -34.37
CA VAL A 7 26.94 -20.84 -35.03
C VAL A 7 25.74 -21.72 -34.66
N LEU A 8 25.93 -23.04 -34.57
CA LEU A 8 24.87 -23.95 -34.12
C LEU A 8 24.48 -23.72 -32.66
N GLY A 9 25.44 -23.43 -31.78
CA GLY A 9 25.16 -23.13 -30.37
C GLY A 9 24.30 -21.88 -30.18
N VAL A 10 24.60 -20.80 -30.91
CA VAL A 10 23.84 -19.53 -30.81
C VAL A 10 22.40 -19.69 -31.33
N LEU A 11 22.20 -20.49 -32.39
CA LEU A 11 20.87 -20.76 -32.94
C LEU A 11 19.97 -21.55 -31.97
N VAL A 12 20.52 -22.58 -31.31
CA VAL A 12 19.76 -23.39 -30.35
C VAL A 12 19.39 -22.58 -29.11
N VAL A 13 20.33 -21.80 -28.58
CA VAL A 13 20.05 -20.93 -27.43
C VAL A 13 18.99 -19.89 -27.80
N GLY A 14 19.10 -19.23 -28.95
CA GLY A 14 18.12 -18.23 -29.41
C GLY A 14 16.70 -18.78 -29.56
N LEU A 15 16.55 -20.01 -30.07
CA LEU A 15 15.24 -20.67 -30.18
C LEU A 15 14.64 -21.03 -28.81
N LEU A 16 15.46 -21.40 -27.84
CA LEU A 16 15.00 -21.70 -26.48
C LEU A 16 14.58 -20.42 -25.72
N VAL A 17 15.30 -19.31 -25.85
CA VAL A 17 14.90 -18.06 -25.17
C VAL A 17 13.68 -17.41 -25.84
N GLY A 18 13.60 -17.45 -27.17
CA GLY A 18 12.49 -16.86 -27.92
C GLY A 18 11.15 -17.57 -27.68
N SER A 19 11.15 -18.90 -27.54
CA SER A 19 9.94 -19.67 -27.23
C SER A 19 9.44 -19.45 -25.80
N PHE A 20 10.34 -19.26 -24.83
CA PHE A 20 9.96 -18.90 -23.46
C PHE A 20 9.29 -17.52 -23.39
N PHE A 21 9.83 -16.53 -24.13
CA PHE A 21 9.27 -15.18 -24.17
C PHE A 21 7.92 -15.10 -24.91
N TYR A 22 7.72 -15.93 -25.95
CA TYR A 22 6.46 -16.02 -26.69
C TYR A 22 5.31 -16.57 -25.83
N LEU A 23 5.59 -17.48 -24.90
CA LEU A 23 4.57 -18.06 -24.02
C LEU A 23 4.12 -17.11 -22.90
N SER A 24 4.93 -16.11 -22.53
CA SER A 24 4.58 -15.13 -21.48
C SER A 24 3.58 -14.04 -21.92
N GLN A 25 3.32 -13.87 -23.22
CA GLN A 25 2.39 -12.83 -23.71
C GLN A 25 0.94 -13.30 -23.91
N LYS A 26 0.59 -14.58 -23.63
CA LYS A 26 -0.74 -15.14 -23.92
C LYS A 26 -1.67 -15.22 -22.70
N SER A 27 -1.59 -14.30 -21.75
CA SER A 27 -2.48 -14.29 -20.59
C SER A 27 -3.09 -12.91 -20.36
N GLU A 28 -4.12 -12.58 -21.15
CA GLU A 28 -5.12 -11.57 -20.81
C GLU A 28 -6.41 -11.88 -21.60
N ALA A 29 -7.39 -12.46 -20.91
CA ALA A 29 -8.78 -12.49 -21.36
C ALA A 29 -9.52 -11.35 -20.63
N PRO A 30 -10.35 -10.55 -21.30
CA PRO A 30 -11.11 -9.49 -20.66
C PRO A 30 -12.29 -10.10 -19.89
N SER A 31 -12.33 -9.85 -18.56
CA SER A 31 -13.54 -10.11 -17.77
C SER A 31 -14.41 -8.85 -17.81
N GLU A 32 -15.50 -8.92 -18.58
CA GLU A 32 -16.62 -7.99 -18.46
C GLU A 32 -17.38 -8.31 -17.17
N ASN A 33 -17.47 -7.34 -16.26
CA ASN A 33 -18.49 -7.34 -15.23
C ASN A 33 -19.11 -5.94 -15.19
N SER A 34 -20.20 -5.80 -15.93
CA SER A 34 -21.14 -4.70 -15.84
C SER A 34 -21.93 -4.80 -14.54
N VAL A 35 -21.67 -3.90 -13.59
CA VAL A 35 -22.60 -3.62 -12.48
C VAL A 35 -23.02 -2.17 -12.59
N SER A 36 -24.21 -2.00 -13.15
CA SER A 36 -24.99 -0.78 -13.11
C SER A 36 -25.58 -0.66 -11.70
N ASN A 37 -25.23 0.39 -10.96
CA ASN A 37 -25.99 0.76 -9.77
C ASN A 37 -26.24 2.27 -9.79
N SER A 38 -27.41 2.61 -10.33
CA SER A 38 -28.02 3.94 -10.28
C SER A 38 -28.65 4.12 -8.91
N GLY A 39 -27.86 4.59 -7.95
CA GLY A 39 -28.28 4.96 -6.60
C GLY A 39 -28.39 6.47 -6.45
N LYS A 40 -29.63 6.94 -6.46
CA LYS A 40 -30.12 8.31 -6.25
C LYS A 40 -29.43 9.04 -5.07
N ILE A 41 -28.82 10.19 -5.37
CA ILE A 41 -28.34 11.17 -4.38
C ILE A 41 -29.55 11.96 -3.88
N GLU A 42 -29.80 11.93 -2.57
CA GLU A 42 -30.60 12.95 -1.90
C GLU A 42 -29.68 13.84 -1.06
N GLU A 43 -29.75 15.13 -1.36
CA GLU A 43 -29.12 16.22 -0.64
C GLU A 43 -29.74 16.37 0.76
N VAL A 44 -28.93 16.37 1.82
CA VAL A 44 -29.30 17.06 3.07
C VAL A 44 -28.09 17.77 3.67
N LYS A 45 -28.02 19.05 3.32
CA LYS A 45 -27.90 20.22 4.20
C LYS A 45 -26.84 20.22 5.32
N LYS A 46 -25.78 20.96 4.99
CA LYS A 46 -24.87 21.74 5.84
C LYS A 46 -25.65 22.55 6.90
N GLU A 47 -25.30 22.40 8.17
CA GLU A 47 -25.58 23.42 9.19
C GLU A 47 -24.38 23.62 10.10
N SER A 48 -23.90 24.85 10.10
CA SER A 48 -22.80 25.37 10.92
C SER A 48 -23.29 25.60 12.34
N GLY A 49 -22.53 25.14 13.33
CA GLY A 49 -22.75 25.46 14.73
C GLY A 49 -21.42 25.58 15.44
N GLN A 50 -20.87 26.79 15.44
CA GLN A 50 -19.74 27.22 16.25
C GLN A 50 -20.25 27.44 17.69
N LYS A 51 -19.66 26.77 18.68
CA LYS A 51 -19.82 27.14 20.09
C LYS A 51 -18.48 27.06 20.80
N GLU A 52 -18.24 28.13 21.55
CA GLU A 52 -17.04 28.53 22.25
C GLU A 52 -16.52 27.58 23.32
N ILE A 53 -15.25 27.86 23.60
CA ILE A 53 -14.29 27.39 24.58
C ILE A 53 -14.68 27.84 25.99
N GLU A 54 -14.27 27.03 26.98
CA GLU A 54 -13.99 27.26 28.42
C GLU A 54 -14.42 25.96 29.13
N ASP A 55 -13.58 25.21 29.86
CA ASP A 55 -12.72 25.65 30.95
C ASP A 55 -11.41 24.86 31.02
N ALA A 56 -10.41 25.56 31.56
CA ALA A 56 -9.17 25.00 32.04
C ALA A 56 -9.42 24.06 33.23
N ASP A 57 -8.86 22.85 33.18
CA ASP A 57 -8.57 22.13 34.41
C ASP A 57 -7.11 21.68 34.45
N SER A 58 -6.59 21.88 35.63
CA SER A 58 -5.23 21.71 36.10
C SER A 58 -4.77 20.26 36.02
N VAL A 59 -3.80 19.98 35.14
CA VAL A 59 -3.10 18.69 35.17
C VAL A 59 -2.00 18.76 36.22
N SER A 60 -2.30 18.16 37.37
CA SER A 60 -1.38 17.75 38.41
C SER A 60 -0.28 16.85 37.86
N GLU A 61 0.97 17.30 37.98
CA GLU A 61 2.15 16.44 37.89
C GLU A 61 2.19 15.48 39.08
N LYS A 62 1.67 14.27 38.89
CA LYS A 62 1.84 13.02 39.66
C LYS A 62 0.76 12.08 39.11
N GLU A 63 1.05 10.99 38.44
CA GLU A 63 1.87 9.88 38.90
C GLU A 63 2.24 9.04 37.65
N LEU A 64 3.54 8.90 37.41
CA LEU A 64 4.12 8.04 36.40
C LEU A 64 4.01 6.59 36.90
N THR A 65 3.86 5.62 35.99
CA THR A 65 3.87 4.15 36.21
C THR A 65 2.52 3.62 36.71
N GLU A 66 1.70 2.91 35.93
CA GLU A 66 1.87 1.50 35.52
C GLU A 66 1.34 1.20 34.09
N GLU A 67 0.75 2.16 33.39
CA GLU A 67 0.13 1.99 32.05
C GLU A 67 1.14 1.81 30.89
N SER A 68 2.44 1.98 31.18
CA SER A 68 3.54 1.91 30.21
C SER A 68 4.09 0.50 29.97
N VAL A 69 3.58 -0.53 30.65
CA VAL A 69 4.06 -1.92 30.51
C VAL A 69 3.19 -2.69 29.51
N GLU A 70 1.87 -2.51 29.56
CA GLU A 70 0.92 -3.17 28.64
C GLU A 70 1.07 -2.69 27.19
N THR A 71 1.40 -1.42 27.00
CA THR A 71 1.73 -0.85 25.68
C THR A 71 3.05 -1.33 25.09
N ARG A 72 3.97 -1.91 25.89
CA ARG A 72 5.24 -2.48 25.39
C ARG A 72 5.10 -3.94 24.95
N GLU A 73 4.17 -4.68 25.55
CA GLU A 73 3.87 -6.06 25.12
C GLU A 73 3.06 -6.06 23.82
N ALA A 74 2.12 -5.14 23.64
CA ALA A 74 1.42 -4.96 22.37
C ALA A 74 2.34 -4.49 21.22
N PHE A 75 3.39 -3.73 21.52
CA PHE A 75 4.40 -3.34 20.52
C PHE A 75 5.43 -4.44 20.22
N ALA A 76 5.56 -5.44 21.11
CA ALA A 76 6.42 -6.60 20.90
C ALA A 76 5.81 -7.59 19.89
N ASP A 77 4.49 -7.66 19.80
CA ASP A 77 3.79 -8.53 18.83
C ASP A 77 3.94 -8.02 17.38
N LEU A 78 4.16 -6.72 17.19
CA LEU A 78 4.48 -6.14 15.87
C LEU A 78 5.93 -6.43 15.42
N GLN A 79 6.80 -7.00 16.26
CA GLN A 79 8.22 -7.20 15.92
C GLN A 79 8.48 -8.35 14.92
N GLY A 80 7.45 -9.08 14.50
CA GLY A 80 7.58 -10.18 13.53
C GLY A 80 7.36 -9.79 12.07
N ASP A 81 6.52 -8.78 11.81
CA ASP A 81 6.01 -8.49 10.47
C ASP A 81 6.56 -7.18 9.93
N LYS A 82 7.00 -7.22 8.68
CA LYS A 82 7.48 -6.01 8.00
C LYS A 82 6.32 -5.05 7.76
N PRO A 83 6.46 -3.77 8.11
CA PRO A 83 5.42 -2.80 7.83
C PRO A 83 5.14 -2.73 6.33
N ILE A 84 3.89 -2.51 5.97
CA ILE A 84 3.45 -2.41 4.57
C ILE A 84 3.24 -0.93 4.23
N TYR A 85 3.90 -0.46 3.18
CA TYR A 85 3.72 0.86 2.60
C TYR A 85 2.83 0.75 1.36
N TYR A 86 1.57 1.15 1.51
CA TYR A 86 0.63 1.29 0.39
C TYR A 86 0.82 2.63 -0.31
N TYR A 87 0.89 2.61 -1.65
CA TYR A 87 1.12 3.81 -2.46
C TYR A 87 0.39 3.76 -3.79
N GLY A 88 0.20 4.91 -4.42
CA GLY A 88 -0.22 5.03 -5.82
C GLY A 88 0.93 5.49 -6.70
N SER A 89 1.17 4.80 -7.82
CA SER A 89 2.26 5.15 -8.74
C SER A 89 2.05 6.48 -9.47
N THR A 90 0.79 6.83 -9.77
CA THR A 90 0.39 8.08 -10.43
C THR A 90 -0.12 9.15 -9.45
N CYS A 91 0.05 8.91 -8.14
CA CYS A 91 -0.42 9.76 -7.06
C CYS A 91 0.55 10.93 -6.83
N SER A 92 0.09 12.15 -7.07
CA SER A 92 0.94 13.35 -6.93
C SER A 92 1.40 13.58 -5.48
N HIS A 93 0.58 13.24 -4.50
CA HIS A 93 0.91 13.38 -3.08
C HIS A 93 1.92 12.32 -2.62
N CYS A 94 1.72 11.07 -3.04
CA CYS A 94 2.60 9.94 -2.76
C CYS A 94 4.04 10.19 -3.23
N LYS A 95 4.23 10.96 -4.30
CA LYS A 95 5.56 11.32 -4.82
C LYS A 95 6.42 12.03 -3.77
N SER A 96 5.85 12.91 -2.96
CA SER A 96 6.59 13.63 -1.92
C SER A 96 7.15 12.69 -0.85
N VAL A 97 6.37 11.67 -0.48
CA VAL A 97 6.77 10.63 0.48
C VAL A 97 7.84 9.72 -0.12
N MET A 98 7.66 9.27 -1.36
CA MET A 98 8.67 8.46 -2.06
C MET A 98 10.01 9.20 -2.17
N ASP A 99 9.98 10.47 -2.60
CA ASP A 99 11.16 11.33 -2.66
C ASP A 99 11.84 11.46 -1.29
N TYR A 100 11.08 11.57 -0.20
CA TYR A 100 11.62 11.65 1.14
C TYR A 100 12.29 10.33 1.55
N LEU A 101 11.65 9.19 1.29
CA LEU A 101 12.20 7.87 1.60
C LEU A 101 13.52 7.62 0.86
N ASP A 102 13.59 8.01 -0.42
CA ASP A 102 14.81 7.91 -1.24
C ASP A 102 15.92 8.85 -0.75
N LYS A 103 15.62 10.15 -0.56
CA LYS A 103 16.62 11.16 -0.17
C LYS A 103 17.25 10.90 1.20
N ASN A 104 16.52 10.25 2.10
CA ASN A 104 16.99 9.98 3.46
C ASN A 104 17.52 8.56 3.63
N ASP A 105 17.62 7.78 2.55
CA ASP A 105 18.10 6.40 2.59
C ASP A 105 17.34 5.56 3.64
N ILE A 106 16.00 5.69 3.66
CA ILE A 106 15.17 4.99 4.64
C ILE A 106 15.08 3.50 4.31
N TYR A 107 15.11 3.14 3.02
CA TYR A 107 15.07 1.76 2.55
C TYR A 107 16.26 0.91 3.04
N SER A 108 17.39 1.53 3.41
CA SER A 108 18.54 0.82 4.00
C SER A 108 18.45 0.68 5.53
N LYS A 109 17.64 1.54 6.17
CA LYS A 109 17.51 1.65 7.63
C LYS A 109 16.33 0.84 8.17
N MET A 110 15.31 0.62 7.33
CA MET A 110 14.09 -0.11 7.69
C MET A 110 13.61 -0.90 6.47
N ASP A 111 13.29 -2.18 6.68
CA ASP A 111 12.67 -3.03 5.67
C ASP A 111 11.15 -2.90 5.74
N PHE A 112 10.52 -2.66 4.60
CA PHE A 112 9.06 -2.55 4.47
C PHE A 112 8.60 -3.02 3.11
N ILE A 113 7.39 -3.57 3.05
CA ILE A 113 6.81 -4.12 1.84
C ILE A 113 6.06 -3.01 1.10
N LYS A 114 6.45 -2.70 -0.13
CA LYS A 114 5.76 -1.71 -0.97
C LYS A 114 4.62 -2.35 -1.76
N LYS A 115 3.41 -1.81 -1.65
CA LYS A 115 2.23 -2.30 -2.39
C LYS A 115 1.54 -1.16 -3.14
N GLU A 116 1.52 -1.26 -4.46
CA GLU A 116 0.83 -0.30 -5.33
C GLU A 116 -0.67 -0.65 -5.34
N VAL A 117 -1.56 0.30 -5.05
CA VAL A 117 -3.00 0.02 -4.87
C VAL A 117 -3.91 0.49 -6.00
N TRP A 118 -3.43 1.26 -6.97
CA TRP A 118 -4.28 1.79 -8.05
C TRP A 118 -4.28 0.89 -9.29
N ALA A 119 -3.13 0.28 -9.60
CA ALA A 119 -2.96 -0.69 -10.67
C ALA A 119 -3.15 -2.15 -10.20
N SER A 120 -3.14 -2.41 -8.89
CA SER A 120 -3.40 -3.75 -8.33
C SER A 120 -4.65 -3.79 -7.47
N LYS A 121 -5.69 -4.44 -7.99
CA LYS A 121 -6.95 -4.70 -7.27
C LYS A 121 -6.74 -5.55 -6.00
N GLU A 122 -5.79 -6.47 -6.03
CA GLU A 122 -5.44 -7.32 -4.88
C GLU A 122 -4.88 -6.48 -3.73
N ASN A 123 -3.91 -5.61 -4.02
CA ASN A 123 -3.33 -4.73 -3.01
C ASN A 123 -4.34 -3.71 -2.47
N SER A 124 -5.25 -3.21 -3.33
CA SER A 124 -6.36 -2.34 -2.91
C SER A 124 -7.31 -3.03 -1.93
N LYS A 125 -7.63 -4.30 -2.19
CA LYS A 125 -8.43 -5.13 -1.27
C LYS A 125 -7.70 -5.33 0.05
N GLU A 126 -6.40 -5.59 0.02
CA GLU A 126 -5.60 -5.76 1.23
C GLU A 126 -5.51 -4.48 2.08
N LEU A 127 -5.37 -3.31 1.46
CA LEU A 127 -5.45 -2.01 2.15
C LEU A 127 -6.79 -1.84 2.86
N THR A 128 -7.88 -2.22 2.19
CA THR A 128 -9.23 -2.18 2.77
C THR A 128 -9.36 -3.13 3.97
N GLU A 129 -8.84 -4.34 3.87
CA GLU A 129 -8.81 -5.32 4.96
C GLU A 129 -7.95 -4.85 6.14
N ALA A 130 -6.81 -4.21 5.87
CA ALA A 130 -5.95 -3.62 6.88
C ALA A 130 -6.67 -2.48 7.62
N ALA A 131 -7.34 -1.59 6.90
CA ALA A 131 -8.12 -0.50 7.50
C ALA A 131 -9.22 -1.02 8.43
N LEU A 132 -9.93 -2.07 8.03
CA LEU A 132 -10.95 -2.71 8.87
C LEU A 132 -10.35 -3.27 10.17
N LYS A 133 -9.17 -3.91 10.11
CA LYS A 133 -8.47 -4.40 11.30
C LYS A 133 -8.05 -3.27 12.23
N CYS A 134 -7.75 -2.09 11.69
CA CYS A 134 -7.43 -0.88 12.44
C CYS A 134 -8.66 -0.10 12.92
N GLY A 135 -9.88 -0.60 12.68
CA GLY A 135 -11.13 0.11 13.05
C GLY A 135 -11.39 1.38 12.23
N LEU A 136 -10.75 1.53 11.07
CA LEU A 136 -10.93 2.65 10.17
C LEU A 136 -12.07 2.38 9.18
N ASN A 137 -12.81 3.42 8.79
CA ASN A 137 -13.82 3.32 7.74
C ASN A 137 -13.14 3.18 6.36
N PRO A 138 -13.33 2.06 5.62
CA PRO A 138 -12.70 1.89 4.33
C PRO A 138 -13.14 2.87 3.24
N ALA A 139 -14.25 3.58 3.44
CA ALA A 139 -14.69 4.64 2.52
C ALA A 139 -13.87 5.93 2.69
N GLU A 140 -13.12 6.07 3.79
CA GLU A 140 -12.39 7.27 4.16
C GLU A 140 -10.86 7.07 4.19
N ILE A 141 -10.36 5.90 3.75
CA ILE A 141 -8.92 5.62 3.66
C ILE A 141 -8.35 6.04 2.30
N GLY A 142 -7.05 6.33 2.29
CA GLY A 142 -6.30 6.66 1.09
C GLY A 142 -4.82 6.35 1.23
N VAL A 143 -4.08 6.66 0.17
CA VAL A 143 -2.61 6.67 0.19
C VAL A 143 -2.10 8.10 0.44
N PRO A 144 -0.88 8.27 0.95
CA PRO A 144 -0.33 9.57 1.33
C PRO A 144 -0.27 10.62 0.22
#